data_AF-A0A3S4DTV0-F1
#
_entry.id   AF-A0A3S4DTV0-F1
#
_cell.length_a   1.000
_cell.length_b   1.000
_cell.length_c   1.000
_cell.angle_alpha   90.00
_cell.angle_beta   90.00
_cell.angle_gamma   90.00
#
_symmetry.space_group_name_H-M   'P 1'
#
loop_
_entity.id
_entity.type
_entity.pdbx_description
1 polymer ?
#
loop_
_entity_poly.entity_id
_entity_poly.type
_entity_poly.pdbx_seq_one_letter_code
_entity_poly.pdbx_strand_id
1 'polypeptide(L)' 'MPLYEHIAELNGTPGKFSMPLPMMNIINGGEHADNNVDIQEFMIQPVGAKTLKDAVRIGSEVFHHWRKC' A
#
# COMPACT_ATOMS: atom_id res chain seq x y z
N MET A 1 -5.13 -20.73 15.63
CA MET A 1 -4.43 -20.42 14.37
C MET A 1 -4.76 -18.99 13.96
N PRO A 2 -3.76 -18.13 13.69
CA PRO A 2 -3.94 -16.82 13.06
C PRO A 2 -4.65 -16.89 11.69
N LEU A 3 -5.39 -15.84 11.32
CA LEU A 3 -6.18 -15.83 10.08
C LEU A 3 -5.33 -16.05 8.81
N TYR A 4 -4.15 -15.44 8.73
CA TYR A 4 -3.26 -15.59 7.56
C TYR A 4 -2.75 -17.04 7.41
N GLU A 5 -2.58 -17.77 8.51
CA GLU A 5 -2.19 -19.18 8.50
C GLU A 5 -3.36 -20.06 8.02
N HIS A 6 -4.58 -19.77 8.47
CA HIS A 6 -5.77 -20.49 8.01
C HIS A 6 -6.01 -20.33 6.50
N ILE A 7 -5.83 -19.12 5.97
CA ILE A 7 -5.93 -18.85 4.52
C ILE A 7 -4.85 -19.62 3.75
N ALA A 8 -3.63 -19.70 4.27
CA ALA A 8 -2.55 -20.46 3.64
C ALA A 8 -2.84 -21.97 3.60
N GLU A 9 -3.46 -22.52 4.64
CA GLU A 9 -3.93 -23.92 4.65
C GLU A 9 -5.02 -24.15 3.59
N LEU A 10 -6.04 -23.29 3.54
CA LEU A 10 -7.11 -23.38 2.53
C LEU A 10 -6.60 -23.24 1.09
N ASN A 11 -5.55 -22.43 0.89
CA ASN A 11 -4.91 -22.21 -0.40
C ASN A 11 -3.82 -23.26 -0.74
N GLY A 12 -3.65 -24.31 0.08
CA GLY A 12 -2.65 -25.37 -0.16
C GLY A 12 -1.20 -24.88 -0.11
N THR A 13 -0.93 -23.77 0.59
CA THR A 13 0.39 -23.15 0.71
C THR A 13 0.85 -22.98 2.18
N PRO A 14 0.68 -24.00 3.04
CA PRO A 14 1.02 -23.89 4.46
C PRO A 14 2.51 -23.56 4.66
N GLY A 15 2.80 -22.67 5.61
CA GLY A 15 4.16 -22.25 5.95
C GLY A 15 4.86 -21.35 4.91
N LYS A 16 4.20 -21.04 3.78
CA LYS A 16 4.75 -20.14 2.75
C LYS A 16 4.17 -18.73 2.92
N PHE A 17 4.96 -17.84 3.51
CA PHE A 17 4.53 -16.46 3.76
C PHE A 17 5.43 -15.47 3.04
N SER A 18 4.84 -14.39 2.56
CA SER A 18 5.54 -13.23 2.05
C SER A 18 4.81 -11.97 2.49
N MET A 19 5.56 -10.90 2.71
CA MET A 19 4.98 -9.59 2.98
C MET A 19 4.73 -8.88 1.64
N PRO A 20 3.52 -8.34 1.41
CA PRO A 20 3.22 -7.66 0.16
C PRO A 20 3.94 -6.31 0.08
N LEU A 21 4.21 -5.85 -1.14
CA LEU A 21 4.62 -4.47 -1.37
C LEU A 21 3.39 -3.56 -1.26
N PRO A 22 3.36 -2.59 -0.33
CA PRO A 22 2.18 -1.74 -0.18
C PRO A 22 2.03 -0.79 -1.36
N MET A 23 0.79 -0.63 -1.82
CA MET A 23 0.36 0.44 -2.72
C MET A 23 -0.36 1.48 -1.87
N MET A 24 0.19 2.69 -1.79
CA MET A 24 -0.33 3.75 -0.94
C MET A 24 -0.90 4.88 -1.80
N ASN A 25 -2.20 5.11 -1.70
CA ASN A 25 -2.87 6.22 -2.38
C ASN A 25 -2.42 7.57 -1.80
N ILE A 26 -2.03 8.50 -2.67
CA ILE A 26 -1.54 9.84 -2.31
C ILE A 26 -2.38 10.98 -2.87
N ILE A 27 -3.09 10.78 -3.99
CA ILE A 27 -3.93 11.80 -4.63
C ILE A 27 -5.18 11.12 -5.18
N ASN A 28 -6.33 11.72 -4.89
CA ASN A 28 -7.60 11.36 -5.52
C ASN A 28 -7.96 12.36 -6.61
N GLY A 29 -8.55 11.85 -7.69
CA GLY A 29 -9.17 12.61 -8.78
C GLY A 29 -10.46 11.94 -9.24
N GLY A 30 -10.97 12.34 -10.39
CA GLY A 30 -12.20 11.82 -10.98
C GLY A 30 -13.38 11.93 -10.02
N GLU A 31 -14.21 10.90 -9.95
CA GLU A 31 -15.38 10.89 -9.05
C GLU A 31 -15.01 10.93 -7.55
N HIS A 32 -13.76 10.68 -7.19
CA HIS A 32 -13.28 10.70 -5.81
C HIS A 32 -12.78 12.09 -5.36
N ALA A 33 -12.71 13.09 -6.25
CA ALA A 33 -12.34 14.46 -5.88
C ALA A 33 -12.92 15.52 -6.83
N ASP A 34 -13.35 16.66 -6.28
CA ASP A 34 -13.87 17.81 -7.04
C ASP A 34 -12.70 18.69 -7.54
N ASN A 35 -11.83 18.13 -8.38
CA ASN A 35 -10.69 18.80 -8.99
C ASN A 35 -10.58 18.46 -10.48
N ASN A 36 -9.73 19.20 -11.21
CA ASN A 36 -9.55 19.01 -12.66
C ASN A 36 -8.67 17.78 -13.01
N VAL A 37 -8.54 16.81 -12.11
CA VAL A 37 -7.71 15.62 -12.33
C VAL A 37 -8.62 14.47 -12.74
N ASP A 38 -8.53 14.04 -14.00
CA ASP A 38 -9.41 12.97 -14.53
C ASP A 38 -9.06 11.57 -13.98
N ILE A 39 -7.82 11.36 -13.52
CA ILE A 39 -7.35 10.07 -12.99
C ILE A 39 -7.84 9.89 -11.56
N GLN A 40 -8.50 8.76 -11.27
CA GLN A 40 -9.14 8.49 -9.98
C GLN A 40 -8.16 8.41 -8.81
N GLU A 41 -7.04 7.69 -8.95
CA GLU A 41 -6.10 7.45 -7.86
C GLU A 41 -4.65 7.46 -8.36
N PHE A 42 -3.80 8.22 -7.66
CA PHE A 42 -2.35 8.14 -7.81
C PHE A 42 -1.77 7.46 -6.59
N MET A 43 -1.04 6.37 -6.82
CA MET A 43 -0.45 5.56 -5.76
C MET A 43 1.08 5.58 -5.84
N ILE A 44 1.72 5.45 -4.68
CA ILE A 44 3.16 5.20 -4.57
C ILE A 44 3.42 3.76 -4.11
N GLN A 45 4.53 3.21 -4.59
CA GLN A 45 5.02 1.89 -4.21
C GLN A 45 6.50 1.98 -3.80
N PRO A 46 6.84 1.72 -2.53
CA PRO A 46 8.21 1.83 -2.03
C PRO A 46 9.02 0.55 -2.36
N VAL A 47 9.28 0.31 -3.65
CA VAL A 47 9.96 -0.91 -4.17
C VAL A 47 11.36 -1.15 -3.57
N GLY A 48 12.01 -0.11 -3.06
CA GLY A 48 13.35 -0.20 -2.44
C GLY A 48 13.35 -0.61 -0.97
N ALA A 49 12.18 -0.69 -0.32
CA ALA A 49 12.09 -1.03 1.10
C ALA A 49 12.52 -2.48 1.38
N LYS A 50 13.26 -2.70 2.47
CA LYS A 50 13.72 -4.05 2.88
C LYS A 50 12.70 -4.81 3.72
N THR A 51 11.76 -4.10 4.35
CA THR A 51 10.72 -4.67 5.19
C THR A 51 9.40 -3.95 4.96
N LEU A 52 8.27 -4.61 5.28
CA LEU A 52 6.96 -3.95 5.26
C LEU A 52 6.91 -2.73 6.18
N LYS A 53 7.59 -2.81 7.34
CA LYS A 53 7.70 -1.69 8.27
C LYS A 53 8.39 -0.48 7.64
N ASP A 54 9.49 -0.70 6.93
CA ASP A 54 10.18 0.37 6.19
C ASP A 54 9.35 0.91 5.05
N ALA A 55 8.65 0.04 4.32
CA ALA A 55 7.76 0.43 3.24
C ALA A 55 6.66 1.38 3.74
N VAL A 56 6.02 1.05 4.87
CA VAL A 56 5.00 1.88 5.51
C VAL A 56 5.58 3.20 6.01
N ARG A 57 6.77 3.18 6.62
CA ARG A 57 7.45 4.40 7.08
C ARG A 57 7.74 5.34 5.91
N ILE A 58 8.35 4.84 4.83
CA ILE A 58 8.68 5.63 3.64
C ILE A 58 7.41 6.24 3.03
N GLY A 59 6.36 5.44 2.86
CA GLY A 59 5.12 5.95 2.29
C GLY A 59 4.44 7.00 3.18
N SER A 60 4.51 6.84 4.51
CA SER A 60 4.07 7.87 5.46
C SER A 60 4.89 9.16 5.33
N GLU A 61 6.22 9.08 5.25
CA GLU A 61 7.09 10.23 5.07
C GLU A 61 6.76 10.99 3.77
N VAL A 62 6.58 10.26 2.65
CA VAL A 62 6.20 10.86 1.35
C VAL A 62 4.83 11.55 1.45
N PHE A 63 3.82 10.88 2.02
CA PHE A 63 2.48 11.43 2.15
C PHE A 63 2.44 12.73 2.98
N HIS A 64 3.12 12.74 4.13
CA HIS A 64 3.17 13.91 4.99
C HIS A 64 4.04 15.05 4.42
N HIS A 65 5.03 14.75 3.59
CA HIS A 65 5.80 15.77 2.89
C HIS A 65 4.95 16.45 1.81
N TRP A 66 4.17 15.68 1.06
CA TRP A 66 3.27 16.17 0.02
C TRP A 66 2.12 17.02 0.56
N ARG A 67 1.51 16.61 1.68
CA ARG A 67 0.40 17.34 2.33
C ARG A 67 0.76 18.72 2.89
N LYS A 68 2.05 19.06 3.00
CA LYS A 68 2.51 20.33 3.59
C LYS A 68 2.63 21.48 2.58
N CYS A 69 2.32 21.24 1.31
CA CYS A 69 2.29 22.27 0.26
C CYS A 69 0.87 22.68 -0.09
#